data_AF-A0A8F9XIZ5-F1
#
_entry.id   AF-A0A8F9XIZ5-F1
#
_cell.length_a   1.000
_cell.length_b   1.000
_cell.length_c   1.000
_cell.angle_alpha   90.00
_cell.angle_beta   90.00
_cell.angle_gamma   90.00
#
_symmetry.space_group_name_H-M   'P 1'
#
loop_
_entity.id
_entity.type
_entity.pdbx_description
1 polymer ?
#
loop_
_entity_poly.entity_id
_entity_poly.type
_entity_poly.pdbx_seq_one_letter_code
_entity_poly.pdbx_strand_id
1 'polypeptide(L)'
;MNLLRSIALTALRRALLPLAIVAFTASASAQILTINVSQPDAVVFTGTGAFASTNYSSNDMVIVALKGFFTSSAPTGQFLSNTDTSTLIPAGSSSTVTMAHPSYQISNWPNVVDLELSHGFGSTAVSYTTTTAALLGYSTFNLSGYALPSAGATGNVYGFDYTTVIGTYVVTTGAIPEPATYALGFGAFALLGALLHRRRLKQS
;
A
#
# COMPACT_ATOMS: atom_id res chain seq x y z
N MET A 1 37.90 -26.15 -47.44
CA MET A 1 38.02 -25.67 -46.04
C MET A 1 36.88 -24.72 -45.59
N ASN A 2 35.69 -24.74 -46.23
CA ASN A 2 34.60 -23.80 -45.92
C ASN A 2 33.39 -24.41 -45.19
N LEU A 3 33.39 -25.72 -44.91
CA LEU A 3 32.26 -26.39 -44.25
C LEU A 3 32.33 -26.39 -42.71
N LEU A 4 33.51 -26.21 -42.11
CA LEU A 4 33.68 -26.26 -40.65
C LEU A 4 33.32 -24.95 -39.93
N ARG A 5 33.25 -23.82 -40.64
CA ARG A 5 32.81 -22.53 -40.06
C ARG A 5 31.29 -22.39 -39.96
N SER A 6 30.53 -23.18 -40.73
CA SER A 6 29.06 -23.11 -40.75
C SER A 6 28.39 -23.78 -39.54
N ILE A 7 29.06 -24.71 -38.87
CA ILE A 7 28.46 -25.48 -37.77
C ILE A 7 28.65 -24.77 -36.42
N ALA A 8 29.70 -23.95 -36.27
CA ALA A 8 29.97 -23.21 -35.05
C ALA A 8 28.99 -22.05 -34.80
N LEU A 9 28.39 -21.46 -35.84
CA LEU A 9 27.40 -20.39 -35.70
C LEU A 9 25.98 -20.90 -35.36
N THR A 10 25.69 -22.17 -35.61
CA THR A 10 24.35 -22.74 -35.35
C THR A 10 24.22 -23.24 -33.90
N ALA A 11 25.32 -23.61 -33.25
CA ALA A 11 25.32 -24.05 -31.86
C ALA A 11 25.19 -22.87 -30.87
N LEU A 12 25.72 -21.69 -31.20
CA LEU A 12 25.70 -20.53 -30.28
C LEU A 12 24.34 -19.82 -30.22
N ARG A 13 23.48 -20.00 -31.23
CA ARG A 13 22.12 -19.41 -31.24
C ARG A 13 21.10 -20.18 -30.40
N ARG A 14 21.43 -21.38 -29.92
CA ARG A 14 20.53 -22.22 -29.08
C ARG A 14 20.76 -22.09 -27.57
N ALA A 15 21.70 -21.25 -27.14
CA ALA A 15 21.88 -20.87 -25.73
C ALA A 15 21.13 -19.56 -25.36
N LEU A 16 20.16 -19.13 -26.19
CA LEU A 16 19.22 -18.09 -25.81
C LEU A 16 18.14 -18.72 -24.92
N LEU A 17 18.47 -18.75 -23.63
CA LEU A 17 17.55 -18.93 -22.51
C LEU A 17 16.15 -18.37 -22.86
N PRO A 18 15.08 -19.17 -22.81
CA PRO A 18 13.76 -18.58 -22.64
C PRO A 18 13.79 -17.98 -21.22
N LEU A 19 13.96 -16.67 -21.14
CA LEU A 19 13.63 -15.92 -19.93
C LEU A 19 12.12 -16.09 -19.76
N ALA A 20 11.74 -17.13 -19.01
CA ALA A 20 10.36 -17.35 -18.61
C ALA A 20 9.98 -16.15 -17.74
N ILE A 21 9.35 -15.15 -18.38
CA ILE A 21 8.57 -14.14 -17.68
C ILE A 21 7.39 -14.91 -17.11
N VAL A 22 7.57 -15.45 -15.90
CA VAL A 22 6.45 -15.84 -15.06
C VAL A 22 5.77 -14.52 -14.74
N ALA A 23 4.81 -14.14 -15.58
CA ALA A 23 3.81 -13.17 -15.23
C ALA A 23 3.03 -13.80 -14.07
N PHE A 24 3.47 -13.55 -12.84
CA PHE A 24 2.62 -13.70 -11.68
C PHE A 24 1.44 -12.76 -11.89
N THR A 25 0.36 -13.24 -12.50
CA THR A 25 -0.95 -12.63 -12.35
C THR A 25 -1.47 -13.00 -10.96
N ALA A 26 -0.73 -12.61 -9.92
CA ALA A 26 -1.36 -12.41 -8.65
C ALA A 26 -2.32 -11.24 -8.90
N SER A 27 -3.62 -11.48 -8.84
CA SER A 27 -4.58 -10.43 -8.54
C SER A 27 -4.25 -9.95 -7.12
N ALA A 28 -3.16 -9.22 -6.99
CA ALA A 28 -2.82 -8.52 -5.78
C ALA A 28 -3.94 -7.51 -5.60
N SER A 29 -4.83 -7.75 -4.66
CA SER A 29 -5.75 -6.72 -4.18
C SER A 29 -4.92 -5.46 -3.96
N ALA A 30 -5.35 -4.34 -4.52
CA ALA A 30 -4.55 -3.14 -4.54
C ALA A 30 -4.15 -2.77 -3.11
N GLN A 31 -2.85 -2.83 -2.83
CA GLN A 31 -2.33 -2.44 -1.54
C GLN A 31 -2.37 -0.91 -1.48
N ILE A 32 -3.37 -0.35 -0.80
CA ILE A 32 -3.61 1.09 -0.74
C ILE A 32 -2.98 1.75 0.49
N LEU A 33 -2.57 0.94 1.48
CA LEU A 33 -1.93 1.40 2.70
C LEU A 33 -0.65 0.61 3.02
N THR A 34 0.35 1.32 3.55
CA THR A 34 1.47 0.74 4.28
C THR A 34 1.46 1.31 5.70
N ILE A 35 1.62 0.45 6.70
CA ILE A 35 1.54 0.84 8.11
C ILE A 35 2.89 0.51 8.76
N ASN A 36 3.63 1.52 9.22
CA ASN A 36 4.87 1.31 9.94
C ASN A 36 4.61 1.30 11.44
N VAL A 37 4.89 0.16 12.07
CA VAL A 37 4.72 -0.06 13.52
C VAL A 37 6.06 -0.15 14.26
N SER A 38 7.17 0.32 13.67
CA SER A 38 8.50 0.30 14.31
C SER A 38 8.55 1.08 15.61
N GLN A 39 7.69 2.10 15.76
CA GLN A 39 7.56 2.96 16.93
C GLN A 39 6.08 3.01 17.34
N PRO A 40 5.65 2.29 18.38
CA PRO A 40 4.25 2.26 18.79
C PRO A 40 3.67 3.63 19.17
N ASP A 41 4.50 4.56 19.63
CA ASP A 41 4.13 5.94 19.94
C ASP A 41 4.04 6.87 18.71
N ALA A 42 4.48 6.39 17.53
CA ALA A 42 4.45 7.10 16.25
C ALA A 42 4.18 6.12 15.09
N VAL A 43 3.04 5.45 15.10
CA VAL A 43 2.65 4.53 14.02
C VAL A 43 2.26 5.34 12.79
N VAL A 44 2.93 5.08 11.66
CA VAL A 44 2.75 5.84 10.42
C VAL A 44 1.90 5.07 9.43
N PHE A 45 0.80 5.68 8.98
CA PHE A 45 -0.07 5.18 7.92
C PHE A 45 0.26 5.95 6.63
N THR A 46 0.67 5.25 5.58
CA THR A 46 1.08 5.84 4.31
C THR A 46 0.18 5.35 3.19
N GLY A 47 -0.46 6.28 2.48
CA GLY A 47 -1.17 6.00 1.24
C GLY A 47 -0.17 5.64 0.14
N THR A 48 -0.36 4.50 -0.51
CA THR A 48 0.59 4.00 -1.53
C THR A 48 0.42 4.68 -2.89
N GLY A 49 -0.67 5.43 -3.07
CA GLY A 49 -1.08 5.94 -4.38
C GLY A 49 -1.72 4.90 -5.30
N ALA A 50 -1.88 3.65 -4.84
CA ALA A 50 -2.60 2.62 -5.60
C ALA A 50 -4.09 2.96 -5.71
N PHE A 51 -4.73 2.46 -6.77
CA PHE A 51 -6.17 2.63 -6.98
C PHE A 51 -6.97 1.70 -6.06
N ALA A 52 -8.24 2.02 -5.82
CA ALA A 52 -9.09 1.10 -5.06
C ALA A 52 -9.37 -0.18 -5.86
N SER A 53 -9.59 -1.29 -5.15
CA SER A 53 -10.02 -2.56 -5.75
C SER A 53 -11.48 -2.53 -6.22
N THR A 54 -12.28 -1.61 -5.69
CA THR A 54 -13.71 -1.47 -6.00
C THR A 54 -14.13 -0.01 -5.81
N ASN A 55 -15.11 0.44 -6.59
CA ASN A 55 -15.68 1.77 -6.42
C ASN A 55 -16.50 1.83 -5.12
N TYR A 56 -16.28 2.86 -4.32
CA TYR A 56 -17.00 3.08 -3.06
C TYR A 56 -17.13 4.57 -2.79
N SER A 57 -18.29 5.00 -2.28
CA SER A 57 -18.48 6.38 -1.86
C SER A 57 -19.30 6.45 -0.58
N SER A 58 -18.96 7.39 0.29
CA SER A 58 -19.68 7.68 1.53
C SER A 58 -19.59 9.16 1.85
N ASN A 59 -20.53 9.66 2.66
CA ASN A 59 -20.51 11.00 3.24
C ASN A 59 -20.25 10.94 4.75
N ASP A 60 -19.56 9.90 5.23
CA ASP A 60 -19.25 9.71 6.64
C ASP A 60 -17.90 10.33 7.04
N MET A 61 -17.65 10.46 8.35
CA MET A 61 -16.37 10.92 8.88
C MET A 61 -15.29 9.83 8.81
N VAL A 62 -15.70 8.56 8.74
CA VAL A 62 -14.78 7.43 8.64
C VAL A 62 -14.33 7.25 7.19
N ILE A 63 -13.02 7.30 7.02
CA ILE A 63 -12.35 7.22 5.73
C ILE A 63 -12.21 5.76 5.33
N VAL A 64 -11.63 4.98 6.24
CA VAL A 64 -11.42 3.54 6.10
C VAL A 64 -11.47 2.85 7.45
N ALA A 65 -11.87 1.58 7.43
CA ALA A 65 -11.83 0.68 8.56
C ALA A 65 -10.87 -0.49 8.30
N LEU A 66 -10.06 -0.83 9.30
CA LEU A 66 -9.12 -1.95 9.30
C LEU A 66 -9.63 -3.00 10.29
N LYS A 67 -10.36 -4.00 9.76
CA LYS A 67 -10.94 -5.06 10.59
C LYS A 67 -9.85 -6.00 11.13
N GLY A 68 -9.90 -6.31 12.42
CA GLY A 68 -8.94 -7.18 13.10
C GLY A 68 -7.52 -6.65 13.08
N PHE A 69 -7.34 -5.32 13.03
CA PHE A 69 -6.02 -4.69 13.01
C PHE A 69 -5.25 -4.97 14.31
N PHE A 70 -5.89 -4.82 15.46
CA PHE A 70 -5.29 -5.13 16.76
C PHE A 70 -5.30 -6.62 17.03
N THR A 71 -4.24 -7.13 17.65
CA THR A 71 -4.10 -8.56 17.97
C THR A 71 -4.81 -8.97 19.27
N SER A 72 -5.26 -8.00 20.06
CA SER A 72 -6.09 -8.18 21.25
C SER A 72 -7.10 -7.04 21.38
N SER A 73 -8.11 -7.20 22.25
CA SER A 73 -9.08 -6.15 22.53
C SER A 73 -8.40 -4.85 22.96
N ALA A 74 -8.74 -3.76 22.28
CA ALA A 74 -8.34 -2.40 22.57
C ALA A 74 -9.36 -1.70 23.49
N PRO A 75 -8.92 -0.77 24.36
CA PRO A 75 -9.84 0.12 25.08
C PRO A 75 -10.74 0.88 24.09
N THR A 76 -12.05 0.90 24.36
CA THR A 76 -13.04 1.48 23.45
C THR A 76 -13.20 2.99 23.65
N GLY A 77 -13.65 3.69 22.60
CA GLY A 77 -14.13 5.07 22.70
C GLY A 77 -13.06 6.15 22.83
N GLN A 78 -11.77 5.78 22.77
CA GLN A 78 -10.69 6.77 22.75
C GLN A 78 -10.39 7.19 21.32
N PHE A 79 -10.71 8.44 21.01
CA PHE A 79 -10.22 9.08 19.80
C PHE A 79 -8.75 9.45 19.98
N LEU A 80 -7.92 8.99 19.07
CA LEU A 80 -6.50 9.29 19.00
C LEU A 80 -6.33 10.39 17.95
N SER A 81 -5.99 11.58 18.41
CA SER A 81 -5.60 12.67 17.50
C SER A 81 -4.24 12.35 16.89
N ASN A 82 -4.05 12.80 15.66
CA ASN A 82 -2.74 12.75 15.02
C ASN A 82 -1.71 13.49 15.89
N THR A 83 -0.53 12.89 16.05
CA THR A 83 0.57 13.44 16.84
C THR A 83 1.40 14.46 16.07
N ASP A 84 1.25 14.50 14.74
CA ASP A 84 1.96 15.35 13.79
C ASP A 84 1.01 16.00 12.77
N THR A 85 1.56 16.76 11.81
CA THR A 85 0.81 17.26 10.66
C THR A 85 0.47 16.10 9.71
N SER A 86 -0.82 15.77 9.58
CA SER A 86 -1.30 14.82 8.59
C SER A 86 -1.23 15.38 7.17
N THR A 87 -0.78 14.55 6.24
CA THR A 87 -0.94 14.76 4.79
C THR A 87 -1.73 13.63 4.12
N LEU A 88 -2.19 12.63 4.87
CA LEU A 88 -2.96 11.50 4.34
C LEU A 88 -4.34 12.01 3.89
N ILE A 89 -4.62 11.97 2.59
CA ILE A 89 -5.87 12.43 1.98
C ILE A 89 -6.51 11.27 1.21
N PRO A 90 -7.79 10.94 1.46
CA PRO A 90 -8.52 9.97 0.67
C PRO A 90 -9.05 10.58 -0.63
N ALA A 91 -9.23 9.72 -1.64
CA ALA A 91 -9.84 10.07 -2.90
C ALA A 91 -11.22 10.70 -2.70
N GLY A 92 -11.51 11.76 -3.47
CA GLY A 92 -12.78 12.49 -3.41
C GLY A 92 -12.92 13.45 -2.22
N SER A 93 -11.92 13.55 -1.35
CA SER A 93 -11.89 14.48 -0.21
C SER A 93 -10.80 15.54 -0.34
N SER A 94 -11.00 16.68 0.32
CA SER A 94 -9.96 17.70 0.56
C SER A 94 -9.45 17.71 2.00
N SER A 95 -10.02 16.88 2.88
CA SER A 95 -9.70 16.85 4.32
C SER A 95 -8.70 15.74 4.63
N THR A 96 -7.66 16.05 5.39
CA THR A 96 -6.67 15.07 5.83
C THR A 96 -7.20 14.16 6.93
N VAL A 97 -6.59 12.98 7.07
CA VAL A 97 -6.89 12.04 8.17
C VAL A 97 -6.27 12.58 9.46
N THR A 98 -7.09 13.04 10.39
CA THR A 98 -6.62 13.68 11.63
C THR A 98 -6.88 12.84 12.87
N MET A 99 -7.67 11.78 12.75
CA MET A 99 -8.07 10.93 13.87
C MET A 99 -7.93 9.46 13.51
N ALA A 100 -7.54 8.67 14.51
CA ALA A 100 -7.64 7.23 14.52
C ALA A 100 -8.42 6.81 15.76
N HIS A 101 -9.26 5.78 15.67
CA HIS A 101 -9.95 5.30 16.87
C HIS A 101 -10.22 3.80 16.81
N PRO A 102 -10.00 3.08 17.93
CA PRO A 102 -10.49 1.72 18.09
C PRO A 102 -12.02 1.75 18.12
N SER A 103 -12.66 1.09 17.16
CA SER A 103 -14.10 1.23 16.95
C SER A 103 -14.93 0.08 17.49
N TYR A 104 -16.07 0.44 18.09
CA TYR A 104 -17.15 -0.47 18.50
C TYR A 104 -18.32 -0.49 17.49
N GLN A 105 -18.27 0.27 16.38
CA GLN A 105 -19.43 0.37 15.48
C GLN A 105 -19.86 -0.95 14.83
N ILE A 106 -19.06 -2.01 14.97
CA ILE A 106 -19.47 -3.38 14.67
C ILE A 106 -20.21 -4.00 15.87
N SER A 107 -21.49 -3.64 16.00
CA SER A 107 -22.57 -4.53 16.48
C SER A 107 -22.16 -5.65 17.45
N ASN A 108 -22.19 -5.40 18.76
CA ASN A 108 -22.23 -6.45 19.82
C ASN A 108 -21.02 -7.38 19.97
N TRP A 109 -19.84 -7.11 19.41
CA TRP A 109 -18.66 -7.96 19.65
C TRP A 109 -17.92 -7.54 20.93
N PRO A 110 -17.59 -8.46 21.86
CA PRO A 110 -16.93 -8.13 23.12
C PRO A 110 -15.46 -7.69 22.97
N ASN A 111 -14.90 -7.69 21.75
CA ASN A 111 -13.48 -7.40 21.50
C ASN A 111 -13.32 -6.36 20.39
N VAL A 112 -13.00 -5.13 20.76
CA VAL A 112 -12.64 -4.08 19.78
C VAL A 112 -11.24 -4.35 19.28
N VAL A 113 -11.14 -5.01 18.13
CA VAL A 113 -9.88 -5.30 17.43
C VAL A 113 -9.75 -4.49 16.13
N ASP A 114 -10.72 -3.64 15.83
CA ASP A 114 -10.77 -2.87 14.61
C ASP A 114 -10.20 -1.47 14.82
N LEU A 115 -9.59 -0.91 13.77
CA LEU A 115 -9.07 0.45 13.76
C LEU A 115 -9.72 1.25 12.63
N GLU A 116 -10.20 2.43 12.95
CA GLU A 116 -10.74 3.36 11.96
C GLU A 116 -9.88 4.60 11.82
N LEU A 117 -9.78 5.09 10.60
CA LEU A 117 -9.14 6.36 10.25
C LEU A 117 -10.23 7.35 9.83
N SER A 118 -10.20 8.58 10.34
CA SER A 118 -11.22 9.60 10.09
C SER A 118 -10.66 11.02 9.94
N HIS A 119 -11.45 11.91 9.34
CA HIS A 119 -11.04 13.31 9.05
C HIS A 119 -11.20 14.26 10.24
N GLY A 120 -11.79 13.84 11.35
CA GLY A 120 -12.31 14.75 12.36
C GLY A 120 -13.81 14.57 12.60
N PHE A 121 -14.41 15.46 13.37
CA PHE A 121 -15.87 15.56 13.47
C PHE A 121 -16.44 16.30 12.25
N GLY A 122 -17.47 15.73 11.61
CA GLY A 122 -18.16 16.29 10.45
C GLY A 122 -18.21 15.33 9.27
N SER A 123 -19.25 15.43 8.43
CA SER A 123 -19.35 14.63 7.21
C SER A 123 -18.45 15.19 6.13
N THR A 124 -17.53 14.37 5.61
CA THR A 124 -16.74 14.70 4.42
C THR A 124 -16.97 13.61 3.38
N ALA A 125 -17.28 14.01 2.15
CA ALA A 125 -17.44 13.02 1.09
C ALA A 125 -16.09 12.32 0.82
N VAL A 126 -16.13 10.99 0.73
CA VAL A 126 -15.04 10.16 0.21
C VAL A 126 -15.57 9.39 -0.99
N SER A 127 -14.74 9.26 -2.03
CA SER A 127 -15.07 8.54 -3.25
C SER A 127 -13.83 7.85 -3.79
N TYR A 128 -13.75 6.56 -3.51
CA TYR A 128 -12.71 5.68 -4.04
C TYR A 128 -13.16 5.12 -5.38
N THR A 129 -12.27 5.19 -6.37
CA THR A 129 -12.52 4.56 -7.66
C THR A 129 -11.35 3.66 -8.06
N THR A 130 -11.62 2.76 -9.00
CA THR A 130 -10.58 1.92 -9.61
C THR A 130 -9.69 2.68 -10.59
N THR A 131 -9.85 4.00 -10.71
CA THR A 131 -9.17 4.86 -11.71
C THR A 131 -8.39 6.01 -11.10
N THR A 132 -8.55 6.27 -9.80
CA THR A 132 -7.81 7.30 -9.06
C THR A 132 -7.12 6.71 -7.84
N ALA A 133 -6.02 7.32 -7.43
CA ALA A 133 -5.30 6.92 -6.22
C ALA A 133 -6.23 7.00 -5.00
N ALA A 134 -6.39 5.88 -4.29
CA ALA A 134 -7.34 5.80 -3.18
C ALA A 134 -6.91 6.65 -1.98
N LEU A 135 -5.61 6.60 -1.65
CA LEU A 135 -5.02 7.32 -0.51
C LEU A 135 -3.64 7.85 -0.93
N LEU A 136 -3.35 9.09 -0.55
CA LEU A 136 -2.07 9.77 -0.80
C LEU A 136 -1.56 10.45 0.47
N GLY A 137 -0.25 10.48 0.68
CA GLY A 137 0.38 11.12 1.85
C GLY A 137 0.49 10.20 3.05
N TYR A 138 0.61 10.76 4.26
CA TYR A 138 0.79 10.01 5.50
C TYR A 138 0.15 10.66 6.73
N SER A 139 -0.15 9.85 7.74
CA SER A 139 -0.60 10.27 9.07
C SER A 139 0.10 9.47 10.16
N THR A 140 0.27 10.07 11.33
CA THR A 140 0.97 9.45 12.47
C THR A 140 0.04 9.40 13.67
N PHE A 141 0.00 8.26 14.37
CA PHE A 141 -0.79 8.12 15.59
C PHE A 141 0.00 7.43 16.69
N ASN A 142 -0.19 7.89 17.93
CA ASN A 142 0.31 7.17 19.10
C ASN A 142 -0.62 5.99 19.40
N LEU A 143 -0.14 4.78 19.12
CA LEU A 143 -0.81 3.52 19.40
C LEU A 143 -0.08 2.70 20.49
N SER A 144 0.72 3.34 21.35
CA SER A 144 1.56 2.65 22.35
C SER A 144 0.78 1.85 23.39
N GLY A 145 -0.51 2.15 23.58
CA GLY A 145 -1.41 1.42 24.48
C GLY A 145 -2.09 0.19 23.86
N TYR A 146 -1.78 -0.17 22.60
CA TYR A 146 -2.50 -1.20 21.85
C TYR A 146 -1.58 -2.34 21.40
N ALA A 147 -2.15 -3.55 21.30
CA ALA A 147 -1.45 -4.71 20.78
C ALA A 147 -1.42 -4.67 19.24
N LEU A 148 -0.33 -4.14 18.69
CA LEU A 148 -0.14 -3.95 17.25
C LEU A 148 0.17 -5.27 16.51
N PRO A 149 -0.18 -5.37 15.22
CA PRO A 149 0.17 -6.50 14.38
C PRO A 149 1.69 -6.56 14.12
N SER A 150 2.21 -7.76 13.85
CA SER A 150 3.63 -7.96 13.52
C SER A 150 3.99 -7.48 12.12
N ALA A 151 5.28 -7.21 11.86
CA ALA A 151 5.80 -6.96 10.53
C ALA A 151 5.35 -8.04 9.52
N GLY A 152 4.99 -7.62 8.30
CA GLY A 152 4.49 -8.50 7.25
C GLY A 152 3.03 -8.90 7.38
N ALA A 153 2.34 -8.54 8.47
CA ALA A 153 0.90 -8.75 8.57
C ALA A 153 0.17 -7.96 7.47
N THR A 154 -0.87 -8.55 6.92
CA THR A 154 -1.73 -7.95 5.89
C THR A 154 -3.18 -8.07 6.29
N GLY A 155 -3.99 -7.11 5.86
CA GLY A 155 -5.44 -7.19 6.04
C GLY A 155 -6.19 -6.36 5.00
N ASN A 156 -7.50 -6.51 5.01
CA ASN A 156 -8.40 -5.76 4.15
C ASN A 156 -8.61 -4.35 4.69
N VAL A 157 -8.75 -3.39 3.78
CA VAL A 157 -9.18 -2.04 4.04
C VAL A 157 -10.62 -1.92 3.57
N TYR A 158 -11.52 -1.53 4.46
CA TYR A 158 -12.95 -1.41 4.20
C TYR A 158 -13.36 0.06 4.08
N GLY A 159 -14.39 0.32 3.29
CA GLY A 159 -15.16 1.56 3.42
C GLY A 159 -15.95 1.61 4.75
N PHE A 160 -16.62 2.72 5.01
CA PHE A 160 -17.45 2.91 6.22
C PHE A 160 -18.63 1.93 6.33
N ASP A 161 -19.02 1.23 5.27
CA ASP A 161 -20.07 0.19 5.38
C ASP A 161 -19.56 -1.11 6.02
N TYR A 162 -18.27 -1.21 6.34
CA TYR A 162 -17.56 -2.38 6.88
C TYR A 162 -17.75 -3.68 6.10
N THR A 163 -18.22 -3.60 4.86
CA THR A 163 -18.54 -4.75 4.02
C THR A 163 -17.82 -4.67 2.67
N THR A 164 -17.68 -3.47 2.12
CA THR A 164 -16.98 -3.22 0.88
C THR A 164 -15.47 -3.12 1.12
N VAL A 165 -14.73 -4.08 0.56
CA VAL A 165 -13.26 -4.06 0.55
C VAL A 165 -12.78 -3.13 -0.57
N ILE A 166 -12.09 -2.05 -0.21
CA ILE A 166 -11.56 -1.07 -1.14
C ILE A 166 -10.06 -1.25 -1.44
N GLY A 167 -9.38 -2.12 -0.68
CA GLY A 167 -7.99 -2.48 -0.92
C GLY A 167 -7.42 -3.31 0.23
N THR A 168 -6.09 -3.37 0.30
CA THR A 168 -5.36 -4.02 1.41
C THR A 168 -4.33 -3.10 2.05
N TYR A 169 -3.92 -3.44 3.26
CA TYR A 169 -2.77 -2.85 3.93
C TYR A 169 -1.68 -3.90 4.17
N VAL A 170 -0.44 -3.44 4.34
CA VAL A 170 0.66 -4.24 4.88
C VAL A 170 1.33 -3.53 6.05
N VAL A 171 1.78 -4.30 7.03
CA VAL A 171 2.51 -3.83 8.19
C VAL A 171 4.01 -3.97 7.94
N THR A 172 4.77 -2.94 8.27
CA THR A 172 6.24 -2.87 8.10
C THR A 172 6.91 -2.42 9.38
N THR A 173 8.20 -2.72 9.53
CA THR A 173 9.01 -2.34 10.70
C THR A 173 10.33 -1.67 10.30
N GLY A 174 10.34 -0.95 9.19
CA GLY A 174 11.47 -0.17 8.71
C GLY A 174 10.99 1.14 8.11
N ALA A 175 11.90 2.08 7.90
CA ALA A 175 11.59 3.30 7.17
C ALA A 175 10.94 2.91 5.84
N ILE A 176 9.67 3.29 5.64
CA ILE A 176 8.97 3.07 4.38
C ILE A 176 9.76 3.86 3.33
N PRO A 177 10.35 3.20 2.31
CA PRO A 177 11.08 3.93 1.29
C PRO A 177 10.12 4.92 0.64
N GLU A 178 10.46 6.21 0.65
CA GLU A 178 9.62 7.23 0.02
C GLU A 178 9.40 6.87 -1.46
N PRO A 179 8.26 7.27 -2.07
CA PRO A 179 7.97 6.98 -3.49
C PRO A 179 9.13 7.28 -4.45
N ALA A 180 9.93 8.31 -4.15
CA ALA A 180 11.13 8.67 -4.90
C ALA A 180 12.19 7.55 -4.95
N THR A 181 12.26 6.71 -3.92
CA THR A 181 13.16 5.55 -3.84
C THR A 181 12.85 4.52 -4.94
N TYR A 182 11.56 4.30 -5.22
CA TYR A 182 11.16 3.40 -6.31
C TYR A 182 11.42 4.03 -7.68
N ALA A 183 11.22 5.34 -7.82
CA ALA A 183 11.55 6.06 -9.06
C ALA A 183 13.05 5.98 -9.40
N LEU A 184 13.92 6.07 -8.39
CA LEU A 184 15.36 5.85 -8.57
C LEU A 184 15.67 4.42 -9.02
N GLY A 185 14.99 3.42 -8.44
CA GLY A 185 15.14 2.02 -8.84
C GLY A 185 14.79 1.79 -10.32
N PHE A 186 13.61 2.24 -10.76
CA PHE A 186 13.21 2.12 -12.16
C PHE A 186 14.08 2.96 -13.10
N GLY A 187 14.49 4.15 -12.67
CA GLY A 187 15.44 4.98 -13.42
C GLY A 187 16.79 4.29 -13.64
N ALA A 188 17.30 3.59 -12.64
CA ALA A 188 18.54 2.83 -12.75
C ALA A 188 18.42 1.67 -13.76
N PHE A 189 17.29 0.95 -13.75
CA PHE A 189 17.04 -0.11 -14.74
C PHE A 189 16.89 0.44 -16.16
N ALA A 190 16.23 1.58 -16.33
CA ALA A 190 16.11 2.24 -17.63
C ALA A 190 17.48 2.66 -18.18
N LEU A 191 18.36 3.22 -17.33
CA LEU A 191 19.74 3.56 -17.69
C LEU A 191 20.57 2.32 -18.06
N LEU A 192 20.43 1.22 -17.30
CA LEU A 192 21.10 -0.05 -17.61
C LEU A 192 20.67 -0.58 -18.98
N GLY A 193 19.36 -0.54 -19.26
CA GLY A 193 18.79 -0.93 -20.56
C GLY A 193 19.34 -0.08 -21.72
N ALA A 194 19.40 1.24 -21.54
CA ALA A 194 19.96 2.16 -22.54
C ALA A 194 21.45 1.91 -22.81
N LEU A 195 22.25 1.64 -21.77
CA LEU A 195 23.67 1.32 -21.89
C LEU A 195 23.91 0.01 -22.65
N LEU A 196 23.11 -1.02 -22.35
CA LEU A 196 23.17 -2.31 -23.05
C LEU A 196 22.76 -2.17 -24.52
N HIS A 197 21.72 -1.39 -24.82
CA HIS A 197 21.30 -1.09 -26.20
C HIS A 197 22.41 -0.38 -26.99
N ARG A 198 23.07 0.61 -26.37
CA ARG A 198 24.14 1.38 -27.02
C ARG A 198 25.39 0.54 -27.31
N ARG A 199 25.71 -0.45 -26.47
CA ARG A 199 26.81 -1.39 -26.73
C ARG A 199 26.50 -2.31 -27.91
N ARG A 200 25.25 -2.73 -28.08
CA ARG A 200 24.82 -3.58 -29.19
C ARG A 200 24.95 -2.89 -30.54
N LEU A 201 24.62 -1.60 -30.63
CA LEU A 201 24.77 -0.81 -31.86
C LEU A 201 26.23 -0.57 -32.29
N LYS A 202 27.18 -0.65 -31.36
CA LYS A 202 28.62 -0.49 -31.68
C LYS A 202 29.28 -1.78 -32.17
N GLN A 203 28.58 -2.91 -32.11
CA GLN A 203 29.08 -4.23 -32.53
C GLN A 203 28.47 -4.71 -33.86
N SER A 204 27.54 -3.95 -34.46
CA SER A 204 27.05 -4.14 -35.83
C SER A 204 27.76 -3.21 -36.78
#